data_AF-A0A847YTW9-F1
#
_entry.id   AF-A0A847YTW9-F1
#
_cell.length_a   1.000
_cell.length_b   1.000
_cell.length_c   1.000
_cell.angle_alpha   90.00
_cell.angle_beta   90.00
_cell.angle_gamma   90.00
#
_symmetry.space_group_name_H-M   'P 1'
#
loop_
_entity.id
_entity.type
_entity.pdbx_description
1 polymer ?
#
loop_
_entity_poly.entity_id
_entity_poly.type
_entity_poly.pdbx_seq_one_letter_code
_entity_poly.pdbx_strand_id
1 'polypeptide(L)'
;MKRLQRKLGLVILLLAALIFSLANWTTPVRAQTPVPAKPVCIYLFWGDGCPHCAAAKPFLKGLSEQYPNVELRSYEVWNVPENQELFKKMAAAYGFEPHG
;
A
#
# COMPACT_ATOMS: atom_id res chain seq x y z
N MET A 1 -37.98 4.30 -57.50
CA MET A 1 -37.56 3.19 -56.61
C MET A 1 -36.06 3.21 -56.28
N LYS A 2 -35.13 3.29 -57.26
CA LYS A 2 -33.66 3.29 -57.03
C LYS A 2 -33.13 4.42 -56.12
N ARG A 3 -33.74 5.61 -56.16
CA ARG A 3 -33.36 6.76 -55.29
C ARG A 3 -33.74 6.55 -53.82
N LEU A 4 -34.84 5.84 -53.55
CA LEU A 4 -35.29 5.53 -52.19
C LEU A 4 -34.42 4.43 -51.56
N GLN A 5 -34.05 3.42 -52.36
CA GLN A 5 -33.12 2.37 -51.94
C GLN A 5 -31.71 2.92 -51.61
N ARG A 6 -31.21 3.90 -52.38
CA ARG A 6 -29.95 4.60 -52.08
C ARG A 6 -30.01 5.41 -50.78
N LYS A 7 -31.12 6.13 -50.52
CA LYS A 7 -31.31 6.89 -49.27
C LYS A 7 -31.42 5.96 -48.07
N LEU A 8 -32.14 4.85 -48.20
CA LEU A 8 -32.29 3.86 -47.13
C LEU A 8 -30.95 3.19 -46.78
N GLY A 9 -30.16 2.82 -47.80
CA GLY A 9 -28.80 2.30 -47.59
C GLY A 9 -27.88 3.30 -46.87
N LEU A 10 -27.95 4.58 -47.23
CA LEU A 10 -27.14 5.63 -46.59
C LEU A 10 -27.51 5.83 -45.11
N VAL A 11 -28.81 5.80 -44.78
CA VAL A 11 -29.30 5.92 -43.40
C VAL A 11 -28.87 4.73 -42.54
N ILE A 12 -28.93 3.52 -43.08
CA ILE A 12 -28.45 2.30 -42.39
C ILE A 12 -26.95 2.40 -42.11
N LEU A 13 -26.17 2.90 -43.07
CA LEU A 13 -24.72 3.09 -42.93
C LEU A 13 -24.39 4.12 -41.85
N LEU A 14 -25.14 5.23 -41.80
CA LEU A 14 -24.97 6.27 -40.77
C LEU A 14 -25.36 5.77 -39.37
N LEU A 15 -26.45 5.00 -39.25
CA LEU A 15 -26.87 4.40 -37.99
C LEU A 15 -25.84 3.37 -37.49
N ALA A 16 -25.30 2.54 -38.38
CA ALA A 16 -24.27 1.56 -38.03
C ALA A 16 -22.98 2.24 -37.54
N ALA A 17 -22.55 3.33 -38.20
CA ALA A 17 -21.38 4.10 -37.79
C ALA A 17 -21.56 4.79 -36.41
N LEU A 18 -22.77 5.28 -36.13
CA LEU A 18 -23.12 5.88 -34.84
C LEU A 18 -23.10 4.84 -33.71
N ILE A 19 -23.69 3.67 -33.93
CA ILE A 19 -23.71 2.55 -32.96
C ILE A 19 -22.28 2.05 -32.70
N PHE A 20 -21.46 1.92 -33.74
CA PHE A 20 -20.07 1.52 -33.60
C PHE A 20 -19.26 2.54 -32.79
N SER A 21 -19.51 3.83 -32.96
CA SER A 21 -18.84 4.89 -32.17
C SER A 21 -19.22 4.83 -30.68
N LEU A 22 -20.48 4.53 -30.36
CA LEU A 22 -20.97 4.39 -28.99
C LEU A 22 -20.43 3.13 -28.28
N ALA A 23 -20.19 2.05 -29.02
CA ALA A 23 -19.70 0.78 -28.47
C ALA A 23 -18.23 0.83 -28.01
N ASN A 24 -17.45 1.84 -28.44
CA ASN A 24 -16.02 1.96 -28.15
C ASN A 24 -15.69 2.81 -26.90
N TRP A 25 -16.68 3.22 -26.10
CA TRP A 25 -16.48 4.11 -24.94
C TRP A 25 -16.15 3.39 -23.63
N THR A 26 -16.14 2.06 -23.60
CA THR A 26 -15.80 1.30 -22.39
C THR A 26 -14.30 1.03 -22.33
N THR A 27 -13.50 2.06 -22.03
CA THR A 27 -12.12 1.81 -21.59
C THR A 27 -12.16 1.09 -20.25
N PRO A 28 -11.65 -0.15 -20.11
CA PRO A 28 -11.58 -0.80 -18.81
C PRO A 28 -10.67 0.02 -17.91
N VAL A 29 -11.18 0.47 -16.76
CA VAL A 29 -10.33 1.08 -15.73
C VAL A 29 -9.44 -0.03 -15.18
N ARG A 30 -8.12 0.07 -15.38
CA ARG A 30 -7.18 -0.82 -14.72
C ARG A 30 -7.04 -0.33 -13.28
N ALA A 31 -7.75 -0.97 -12.36
CA ALA A 31 -7.38 -0.90 -10.95
C ALA A 31 -5.92 -1.37 -10.82
N GLN A 32 -5.11 -0.64 -10.06
CA GLN A 32 -3.76 -1.10 -9.74
C GLN A 32 -3.92 -2.46 -9.04
N THR A 33 -3.36 -3.51 -9.64
CA THR A 33 -3.16 -4.79 -8.93
C THR A 33 -2.51 -4.46 -7.60
N PRO A 34 -3.05 -4.94 -6.46
CA PRO A 34 -2.34 -4.85 -5.20
C PRO A 34 -1.01 -5.55 -5.42
N VAL A 35 0.07 -4.77 -5.56
CA VAL A 35 1.40 -5.28 -5.23
C VAL A 35 1.21 -5.86 -3.83
N PRO A 36 1.58 -7.12 -3.53
CA PRO A 36 1.57 -7.59 -2.16
C PRO A 36 2.43 -6.59 -1.39
N ALA A 37 1.76 -5.70 -0.65
CA ALA A 37 2.40 -4.56 -0.05
C ALA A 37 3.40 -5.17 0.92
N LYS A 38 4.71 -4.95 0.67
CA LYS A 38 5.71 -5.34 1.64
C LYS A 38 5.25 -4.77 2.99
N PRO A 39 5.21 -5.58 4.06
CA PRO A 39 4.69 -5.11 5.32
C PRO A 39 5.46 -3.88 5.78
N VAL A 40 4.75 -2.89 6.28
CA VAL A 40 5.34 -1.71 6.91
C VAL A 40 5.83 -2.15 8.28
N CYS A 41 7.13 -2.35 8.41
CA CYS A 41 7.75 -2.84 9.65
C CYS A 41 8.09 -1.67 10.59
N ILE A 42 7.51 -1.67 11.78
CA ILE A 42 7.87 -0.78 12.87
C ILE A 42 8.81 -1.54 13.81
N TYR A 43 9.99 -0.98 14.07
CA TYR A 43 10.98 -1.55 14.99
C TYR A 43 11.00 -0.74 16.29
N LEU A 44 10.63 -1.36 17.40
CA LEU A 44 10.71 -0.78 18.74
C LEU A 44 11.86 -1.44 19.51
N PHE A 45 12.93 -0.69 19.77
CA PHE A 45 13.96 -1.05 20.72
C PHE A 45 13.64 -0.40 22.07
N TRP A 46 13.57 -1.19 23.15
CA TRP A 46 13.10 -0.71 24.46
C TRP A 46 13.87 -1.36 25.62
N GLY A 47 13.80 -0.77 26.82
CA GLY A 47 14.40 -1.30 28.04
C GLY A 47 13.39 -1.54 29.15
N ASP A 48 13.62 -2.55 29.99
CA ASP A 48 12.75 -2.83 31.16
C ASP A 48 12.81 -1.71 32.21
N GLY A 49 11.67 -1.10 32.52
CA GLY A 49 11.59 0.09 33.38
C GLY A 49 11.66 1.44 32.65
N CYS A 50 11.75 1.45 31.31
CA CYS A 50 11.68 2.68 30.51
C CYS A 50 10.25 3.26 30.46
N PRO A 51 9.95 4.41 31.12
CA PRO A 51 8.59 4.95 31.21
C PRO A 51 8.05 5.42 29.84
N HIS A 52 8.91 5.97 28.98
CA HIS A 52 8.52 6.37 27.62
C HIS A 52 8.17 5.16 26.75
N CYS A 53 8.90 4.06 26.91
CA CYS A 53 8.63 2.81 26.21
C CYS A 53 7.28 2.22 26.66
N ALA A 54 6.99 2.27 27.96
CA ALA A 54 5.69 1.85 28.50
C ALA A 54 4.53 2.66 27.92
N ALA A 55 4.70 3.97 27.72
CA ALA A 55 3.70 4.82 27.09
C ALA A 55 3.55 4.56 25.58
N ALA A 56 4.64 4.26 24.87
CA ALA A 56 4.61 4.03 23.42
C ALA A 56 4.03 2.66 23.02
N LYS A 57 4.31 1.62 23.80
CA LYS A 57 3.92 0.23 23.48
C LYS A 57 2.43 0.04 23.12
N PRO A 58 1.46 0.56 23.91
CA PRO A 58 0.04 0.39 23.59
C PRO A 58 -0.36 1.03 22.26
N PHE A 59 0.14 2.22 21.97
CA PHE A 59 -0.13 2.92 20.71
C PHE A 59 0.40 2.14 19.50
N LEU A 60 1.67 1.71 19.57
CA LEU A 60 2.29 0.95 18.49
C LEU A 60 1.61 -0.41 18.25
N LYS A 61 1.17 -1.08 19.34
CA LYS A 61 0.35 -2.29 19.24
C LYS A 61 -0.97 -2.02 18.54
N GLY A 62 -1.66 -0.94 18.92
CA GLY A 62 -2.90 -0.50 18.28
C GLY A 62 -2.75 -0.28 16.77
N LEU A 63 -1.61 0.27 16.31
CA LEU A 63 -1.34 0.41 14.87
C LEU A 63 -1.26 -0.94 14.15
N SER A 64 -0.56 -1.92 14.73
CA SER A 64 -0.48 -3.28 14.13
C SER A 64 -1.83 -4.01 14.13
N GLU A 65 -2.71 -3.72 15.09
CA GLU A 65 -4.06 -4.28 15.15
C GLU A 65 -5.01 -3.60 14.14
N GLN A 66 -4.86 -2.28 13.95
CA GLN A 66 -5.70 -1.48 13.04
C GLN A 66 -5.33 -1.67 11.57
N TYR A 67 -4.05 -1.87 11.27
CA TYR A 67 -3.51 -1.95 9.91
C TYR A 67 -2.86 -3.31 9.68
N PRO A 68 -3.54 -4.29 9.03
CA PRO A 68 -3.02 -5.65 8.85
C PRO A 68 -1.71 -5.74 8.05
N ASN A 69 -1.36 -4.69 7.31
CA ASN A 69 -0.09 -4.59 6.57
C ASN A 69 1.05 -4.00 7.43
N VAL A 70 0.82 -3.66 8.69
CA VAL A 70 1.82 -3.15 9.64
C VAL A 70 2.29 -4.28 10.54
N GLU A 71 3.61 -4.46 10.60
CA GLU A 71 4.24 -5.45 11.48
C GLU A 71 5.02 -4.72 12.58
N LEU A 72 4.66 -4.94 13.85
CA LEU A 72 5.40 -4.43 14.99
C LEU A 72 6.44 -5.45 15.45
N ARG A 73 7.72 -5.09 15.38
CA ARG A 73 8.85 -5.87 15.89
C ARG A 73 9.43 -5.18 17.11
N SER A 74 9.43 -5.87 18.25
CA SER A 74 9.76 -5.28 19.55
C SER A 74 10.92 -6.04 20.19
N TYR A 75 11.98 -5.32 20.56
CA TYR A 75 13.25 -5.86 21.04
C TYR A 75 13.64 -5.20 22.36
N GLU A 76 13.74 -5.99 23.43
CA GLU A 76 14.29 -5.54 24.71
C GLU A 76 15.81 -5.46 24.60
N VAL A 77 16.43 -4.33 24.97
CA VAL A 77 17.87 -4.11 24.78
C VAL A 77 18.67 -3.96 26.07
N TRP A 78 18.09 -3.90 27.27
CA TRP A 78 18.92 -3.78 28.48
C TRP A 78 19.41 -5.13 28.98
N ASN A 79 18.61 -6.18 28.81
CA ASN A 79 18.84 -7.50 29.37
C ASN A 79 19.06 -8.58 28.31
N VAL A 80 18.91 -8.25 27.01
CA VAL A 80 19.14 -9.17 25.89
C VAL A 80 20.30 -8.66 25.01
N PRO A 81 21.54 -9.15 25.21
CA PRO A 81 22.72 -8.69 24.47
C PRO A 81 22.58 -8.80 22.94
N GLU A 82 21.90 -9.83 22.44
CA GLU A 82 21.67 -10.04 21.01
C GLU A 82 20.86 -8.90 20.39
N ASN A 83 19.90 -8.37 21.15
CA ASN A 83 19.07 -7.24 20.72
C ASN A 83 19.83 -5.91 20.80
N GLN A 84 20.79 -5.76 21.72
CA GLN A 84 21.70 -4.60 21.73
C GLN A 84 22.50 -4.52 20.44
N GLU A 85 23.04 -5.66 19.99
CA GLU A 85 23.77 -5.72 18.73
C GLU A 85 22.88 -5.41 17.53
N LEU A 86 21.61 -5.85 17.55
CA LEU A 86 20.63 -5.46 16.53
C LEU A 86 20.37 -3.94 16.55
N PHE A 87 20.22 -3.34 17.73
CA PHE A 87 19.99 -1.90 17.86
C PHE A 87 21.18 -1.09 17.33
N LYS A 88 22.42 -1.48 17.67
CA LYS A 88 23.64 -0.86 17.15
C LYS A 88 23.71 -0.94 15.62
N LYS A 89 23.40 -2.10 15.03
CA LYS A 89 23.35 -2.28 13.56
C LYS A 89 22.31 -1.37 12.91
N MET A 90 21.13 -1.26 13.51
CA MET A 90 20.08 -0.35 13.03
C MET A 90 20.56 1.09 13.10
N ALA A 91 21.10 1.53 14.24
CA ALA A 91 21.56 2.89 14.43
C ALA A 91 22.65 3.29 13.41
N ALA A 92 23.64 2.43 13.21
CA ALA A 92 24.67 2.60 12.19
C ALA A 92 24.11 2.70 10.77
N ALA A 93 23.12 1.86 10.41
CA ALA A 93 22.49 1.87 9.10
C ALA A 93 21.73 3.18 8.78
N TYR A 94 21.25 3.88 9.82
CA TYR A 94 20.51 5.14 9.70
C TYR A 94 21.32 6.38 10.13
N GLY A 95 22.62 6.21 10.44
CA GLY A 95 23.53 7.31 10.71
C GLY A 95 23.33 8.01 12.05
N PHE A 96 22.88 7.28 13.09
CA PHE A 96 22.80 7.81 14.46
C PHE A 96 23.49 6.87 15.45
N GLU A 97 23.85 7.40 16.62
CA GLU A 97 24.44 6.63 17.72
C GLU A 97 23.39 6.33 18.78
N PRO A 98 23.29 5.08 19.28
CA PRO A 98 22.44 4.75 20.41
C PRO A 98 22.82 5.54 21.67
N HIS A 99 21.81 6.14 22.32
CA HIS A 99 21.97 6.77 23.64
C HIS A 99 20.95 6.16 24.59
N GLY A 100 21.36 5.93 25.84
CA GLY A 100 20.55 5.35 26.91
C GLY A 100 19.96 6.41 27.82
#